data_AF-A0A3P7IMP8-F1
#
_entry.id   AF-A0A3P7IMP8-F1
#
_cell.length_a   1.000
_cell.length_b   1.000
_cell.length_c   1.000
_cell.angle_alpha   90.00
_cell.angle_beta   90.00
_cell.angle_gamma   90.00
#
_symmetry.space_group_name_H-M   'P 1'
#
loop_
_entity.id
_entity.type
_entity.pdbx_description
1 polymer ?
#
loop_
_entity_poly.entity_id
_entity_poly.type
_entity_poly.pdbx_seq_one_letter_code
_entity_poly.pdbx_strand_id
1 'polypeptide(L)'
;MRCLQVQIFLSAKTFRSTKLKRSPRDIRWTVLYRIKHKKGTHGVEHVQKKKIKKATTTLNRAVAGMSLEAILAKRNQTSDFRRQQREQAAKAAKEANKAARAAKAAQNKVSKS
;
A
#
# COMPACT_ATOMS: atom_id res chain seq x y z
N MET A 1 -31.38 8.99 34.78
CA MET A 1 -30.67 8.48 35.97
C MET A 1 -29.23 8.97 35.94
N ARG A 2 -28.90 10.06 36.65
CA ARG A 2 -27.51 10.53 36.76
C ARG A 2 -26.89 9.78 37.92
N CYS A 3 -26.13 8.74 37.60
CA CYS A 3 -25.32 8.01 38.56
C CYS A 3 -24.42 9.00 39.31
N LEU A 4 -24.40 8.92 40.65
CA LEU A 4 -23.55 9.77 41.49
C LEU A 4 -22.09 9.55 41.10
N GLN A 5 -21.46 10.55 40.46
CA GLN A 5 -20.06 10.46 40.09
C GLN A 5 -19.18 10.76 41.31
N VAL A 6 -18.57 9.72 41.87
CA VAL A 6 -17.58 9.85 42.95
C VAL A 6 -16.26 10.34 42.37
N GLN A 7 -15.69 11.39 42.95
CA GLN A 7 -14.41 11.96 42.50
C GLN A 7 -13.33 11.73 43.58
N ILE A 8 -12.25 11.06 43.21
CA ILE A 8 -11.10 10.79 44.10
C ILE A 8 -10.05 11.88 43.91
N PHE A 9 -9.54 12.41 45.02
CA PHE A 9 -8.56 13.49 45.06
C PHE A 9 -7.27 13.03 45.73
N LEU A 10 -6.12 13.40 45.17
CA LEU A 10 -4.81 13.05 45.74
C LEU A 10 -4.47 13.91 46.96
N SER A 11 -4.87 15.19 46.94
CA SER A 11 -4.57 16.14 48.02
C SER A 11 -5.55 17.31 48.06
N ALA A 12 -5.53 18.08 49.15
CA ALA A 12 -6.34 19.29 49.33
C ALA A 12 -6.17 20.30 48.19
N LYS A 13 -4.97 20.39 47.58
CA LYS A 13 -4.71 21.24 46.40
C LYS A 13 -5.60 20.86 45.21
N THR A 14 -5.74 19.56 44.94
CA THR A 14 -6.56 19.05 43.84
C THR A 14 -8.05 19.26 44.12
N PHE A 15 -8.49 19.01 45.35
CA PHE A 15 -9.86 19.24 45.80
C PHE A 15 -10.27 20.73 45.70
N ARG A 16 -9.41 21.65 46.17
CA ARG A 16 -9.68 23.09 46.07
C ARG A 16 -9.80 23.55 44.62
N SER A 17 -8.95 23.05 43.73
CA SER A 17 -8.98 23.43 42.31
C SER A 17 -10.26 22.99 41.61
N THR A 18 -10.80 21.82 41.95
CA THR A 18 -12.07 21.32 41.39
C THR A 18 -13.28 22.00 42.01
N LYS A 19 -13.25 22.33 43.31
CA LYS A 19 -14.26 23.18 43.95
C LYS A 19 -14.34 24.57 43.29
N LEU A 20 -13.20 25.12 42.88
CA LEU A 20 -13.10 26.36 42.10
C LEU A 20 -13.44 26.17 40.61
N LYS A 21 -13.90 24.98 40.21
CA LYS A 21 -14.28 24.62 38.82
C LYS A 21 -13.20 24.90 37.78
N ARG A 22 -11.93 24.86 38.18
CA ARG A 22 -10.80 25.02 37.24
C ARG A 22 -10.64 23.75 36.40
N SER A 23 -10.56 23.91 35.09
CA SER A 23 -10.31 22.80 34.18
C SER A 23 -8.89 22.26 34.34
N PRO A 24 -8.70 20.95 34.59
CA PRO A 24 -7.37 20.35 34.66
C PRO A 24 -6.55 20.56 33.36
N ARG A 25 -7.22 20.71 32.20
CA ARG A 25 -6.56 20.92 30.90
C ARG A 25 -5.83 22.27 30.77
N ASP A 26 -6.07 23.20 31.69
CA ASP A 26 -5.43 24.52 31.72
C ASP A 26 -4.40 24.62 32.85
N ILE A 27 -4.38 23.66 33.77
CA ILE A 27 -3.43 23.61 34.89
C ILE A 27 -2.15 22.90 34.43
N ARG A 28 -1.09 23.70 34.25
CA ARG A 28 0.19 23.32 33.61
C ARG A 28 0.85 22.04 34.12
N TRP A 29 0.74 21.74 35.42
CA TRP A 29 1.41 20.60 36.05
C TRP A 29 0.61 19.29 35.96
N THR A 30 -0.65 19.31 35.50
CA THR A 30 -1.45 18.09 35.43
C THR A 30 -1.09 17.22 34.23
N VAL A 31 -1.37 15.92 34.34
CA VAL A 31 -1.17 14.97 33.24
C VAL A 31 -2.01 15.36 32.02
N LEU A 32 -3.26 15.79 32.22
CA LEU A 32 -4.16 16.19 31.13
C LEU A 32 -3.63 17.40 30.34
N TYR A 33 -3.06 18.40 31.02
CA TYR A 33 -2.41 19.52 30.35
C TYR A 33 -1.23 19.05 29.50
N ARG A 34 -0.39 18.14 30.04
CA ARG A 34 0.78 17.61 29.34
C ARG A 34 0.39 16.80 28.10
N ILE A 35 -0.71 16.04 28.16
CA ILE A 35 -1.28 15.34 27.00
C ILE A 35 -1.75 16.35 25.93
N LYS A 36 -2.58 17.33 26.32
CA LYS A 36 -3.11 18.36 25.39
C LYS A 36 -2.00 19.12 24.66
N HIS A 37 -0.89 19.41 25.35
CA HIS A 37 0.23 20.18 24.81
C HIS A 37 1.43 19.32 24.40
N LYS A 38 1.27 17.99 24.33
CA LYS A 38 2.32 17.03 23.91
C LYS A 38 3.65 17.17 24.66
N LYS A 39 3.61 17.45 25.96
CA LYS A 39 4.80 17.66 26.79
C LYS A 39 5.26 16.37 27.47
N GLY A 40 6.53 15.99 27.23
CA GLY A 40 7.18 14.83 27.84
C GLY A 40 6.53 13.49 27.45
N THR A 41 6.86 12.44 28.20
CA THR A 41 6.46 11.05 27.93
C THR A 41 4.95 10.89 27.75
N HIS A 42 4.15 11.40 28.68
CA HIS A 42 2.68 11.30 28.61
C HIS A 42 2.06 11.99 27.38
N GLY A 43 2.73 12.97 26.79
CA GLY A 43 2.23 13.65 25.58
C GLY A 43 2.56 12.91 24.29
N VAL A 44 3.64 12.14 24.28
CA VAL A 44 4.24 11.53 23.08
C VAL A 44 3.88 10.05 22.97
N GLU A 45 3.82 9.32 24.09
CA GLU A 45 3.61 7.86 24.09
C GLU A 45 2.17 7.44 23.73
N HIS A 46 1.17 8.27 24.05
CA HIS A 46 -0.23 7.99 23.68
C HIS A 46 -0.54 8.22 22.19
N VAL A 47 0.44 8.68 21.40
CA VAL A 47 0.33 8.82 19.94
C VAL A 47 1.12 7.72 19.24
N GLN A 48 1.10 6.50 19.78
CA GLN A 48 1.42 5.33 18.96
C GLN A 48 0.33 5.21 17.89
N LYS A 49 0.55 5.85 16.74
CA LYS A 49 -0.27 5.67 15.54
C LYS A 49 -0.35 4.16 15.31
N LYS A 50 -1.55 3.58 15.48
CA LYS A 50 -1.77 2.17 15.18
C LYS A 50 -1.27 1.95 13.75
N LYS A 51 -0.20 1.16 13.59
CA LYS A 51 0.32 0.82 12.26
C LYS A 51 -0.80 0.06 11.55
N ILE A 52 -1.41 0.69 10.56
CA ILE A 52 -2.39 0.04 9.70
C ILE A 52 -1.62 -1.06 8.97
N LYS A 53 -1.93 -2.33 9.27
CA LYS A 53 -1.38 -3.45 8.52
C LYS A 53 -1.97 -3.37 7.11
N LYS A 54 -1.15 -2.99 6.13
CA LYS A 54 -1.52 -3.11 4.73
C LYS A 54 -1.58 -4.60 4.42
N ALA A 55 -2.77 -5.17 4.38
CA ALA A 55 -2.95 -6.53 3.90
C ALA A 55 -2.66 -6.53 2.40
N THR A 56 -1.48 -7.00 2.01
CA THR A 56 -1.19 -7.30 0.61
C THR A 56 -2.10 -8.45 0.21
N THR A 57 -3.15 -8.17 -0.56
CA THR A 57 -4.03 -9.21 -1.11
C THR A 57 -3.21 -10.10 -2.02
N THR A 58 -3.07 -11.38 -1.65
CA THR A 58 -2.38 -12.37 -2.48
C THR A 58 -3.26 -12.70 -3.69
N LEU A 59 -2.84 -12.28 -4.88
CA LEU A 59 -3.55 -12.52 -6.13
C LEU A 59 -3.19 -13.90 -6.71
N ASN A 60 -3.46 -14.96 -5.95
CA ASN A 60 -3.21 -16.36 -6.35
C ASN A 60 -4.48 -17.03 -6.90
N ARG A 61 -5.26 -16.33 -7.73
CA ARG A 61 -6.52 -16.88 -8.28
C ARG A 61 -6.27 -17.43 -9.68
N ALA A 62 -6.87 -18.59 -9.99
CA ALA A 62 -6.94 -19.08 -11.36
C ALA A 62 -7.78 -18.11 -12.22
N VAL A 63 -7.40 -17.96 -13.48
CA VAL A 63 -8.05 -17.06 -14.44
C VAL A 63 -8.79 -17.92 -15.47
N ALA A 64 -9.94 -17.46 -15.96
CA ALA A 64 -10.74 -18.22 -16.92
C ALA A 64 -9.87 -18.66 -18.13
N GLY A 65 -9.83 -19.96 -18.41
CA GLY A 65 -9.02 -20.56 -19.48
C GLY A 65 -7.61 -21.02 -19.08
N MET A 66 -7.14 -20.76 -17.85
CA MET A 66 -5.85 -21.27 -17.36
C MET A 66 -5.91 -21.66 -15.87
N SER A 67 -5.48 -22.89 -15.57
CA SER A 67 -5.32 -23.34 -14.18
C SER A 67 -4.16 -22.60 -13.48
N LEU A 68 -4.20 -22.54 -12.14
CA LEU A 68 -3.15 -21.91 -11.32
C LEU A 68 -1.76 -22.54 -11.59
N GLU A 69 -1.72 -23.86 -11.79
CA GLU A 69 -0.49 -24.61 -12.07
C GLU A 69 0.15 -24.21 -13.41
N ALA A 70 -0.66 -24.02 -14.44
CA ALA A 70 -0.19 -23.57 -15.74
C ALA A 70 0.39 -22.14 -15.69
N ILE A 71 -0.17 -21.26 -14.85
CA ILE A 71 0.33 -19.91 -14.63
C ILE A 71 1.70 -19.96 -13.93
N LEU A 72 1.84 -20.77 -12.88
CA LEU A 72 3.08 -20.92 -12.14
C LEU A 72 4.20 -21.52 -12.99
N ALA A 73 3.88 -22.52 -13.82
CA ALA A 73 4.83 -23.13 -14.75
C ALA A 73 5.38 -22.12 -15.76
N LYS A 74 4.53 -21.27 -16.36
CA LYS A 74 4.98 -20.20 -17.27
C LYS A 74 5.78 -19.12 -16.54
N ARG A 75 5.40 -18.76 -15.31
CA ARG A 75 6.08 -17.75 -14.50
C ARG A 75 7.49 -18.19 -14.08
N ASN A 76 7.67 -19.47 -13.78
CA ASN A 76 8.93 -20.02 -13.27
C ASN A 76 9.93 -20.41 -14.37
N GLN A 77 9.70 -20.02 -15.63
CA GLN A 77 10.67 -20.24 -16.72
C GLN A 77 11.93 -19.38 -16.53
N THR A 78 13.09 -20.02 -16.70
CA THR A 78 14.40 -19.39 -16.57
C THR A 78 14.57 -18.24 -17.58
N SER A 79 15.44 -17.28 -17.26
CA SER A 79 15.68 -16.09 -18.09
C SER A 79 16.24 -16.45 -19.47
N ASP A 80 17.04 -17.51 -19.57
CA ASP A 80 17.65 -17.95 -20.82
C ASP A 80 16.61 -18.53 -21.79
N PHE A 81 15.69 -19.35 -21.29
CA PHE A 81 14.57 -19.86 -22.09
C PHE A 81 13.69 -18.71 -22.61
N ARG A 82 13.40 -17.72 -21.76
CA ARG A 82 12.66 -16.51 -22.17
C ARG A 82 13.42 -15.66 -23.18
N ARG A 83 14.76 -15.63 -23.14
CA ARG A 83 15.57 -14.90 -24.14
C ARG A 83 15.52 -15.62 -25.49
N GLN A 84 15.68 -16.93 -25.51
CA GLN A 84 15.61 -17.73 -26.74
C GLN A 84 14.26 -17.58 -27.44
N GLN A 85 13.16 -17.67 -26.70
CA GLN A 85 11.81 -17.51 -27.28
C GLN A 85 11.61 -16.09 -27.86
N ARG A 86 12.13 -15.05 -27.20
CA ARG A 86 12.10 -13.68 -27.71
C ARG A 86 12.91 -13.53 -28.99
N GLU A 87 14.10 -14.11 -29.04
CA GLU A 87 14.97 -14.06 -30.23
C GLU A 87 14.37 -14.82 -31.42
N GLN A 88 13.78 -16.00 -31.18
CA GLN A 88 13.07 -16.76 -32.21
C GLN A 88 11.87 -15.98 -32.76
N ALA A 89 11.04 -15.39 -31.89
CA ALA A 89 9.92 -14.55 -32.31
C ALA A 89 10.39 -13.31 -33.11
N ALA A 90 11.49 -12.68 -32.69
CA ALA A 90 12.07 -11.54 -33.41
C ALA A 90 12.60 -11.92 -34.80
N LYS A 91 13.21 -13.12 -34.94
CA LYS A 91 13.63 -13.64 -36.24
C LYS A 91 12.44 -13.90 -37.16
N ALA A 92 11.42 -14.61 -36.67
CA ALA A 92 10.19 -14.88 -37.42
C ALA A 92 9.49 -13.57 -37.87
N ALA A 93 9.43 -12.56 -37.00
CA ALA A 93 8.86 -11.26 -37.35
C ALA A 93 9.69 -10.51 -38.41
N LYS A 94 11.02 -10.60 -38.37
CA LYS A 94 11.89 -10.00 -39.39
C LYS A 94 11.73 -10.69 -40.75
N GLU A 95 11.63 -12.02 -40.76
CA GLU A 95 11.41 -12.82 -41.96
C GLU A 95 10.04 -12.52 -42.58
N ALA A 96 8.98 -12.48 -41.76
CA ALA A 96 7.64 -12.10 -42.20
C ALA A 96 7.62 -10.68 -42.79
N ASN A 97 8.31 -9.72 -42.16
CA ASN A 97 8.42 -8.36 -42.69
C ASN A 97 9.22 -8.29 -43.99
N LYS A 98 10.29 -9.07 -44.15
CA LYS A 98 11.06 -9.14 -45.40
C LYS A 98 10.22 -9.73 -46.52
N ALA A 99 9.47 -10.80 -46.25
CA ALA A 99 8.53 -11.40 -47.20
C ALA A 99 7.41 -10.42 -47.60
N ALA A 100 6.82 -9.72 -46.63
CA ALA A 100 5.80 -8.71 -46.89
C ALA A 100 6.34 -7.52 -47.72
N ARG A 101 7.58 -7.08 -47.46
CA ARG A 101 8.24 -6.02 -48.26
C ARG A 101 8.56 -6.49 -49.68
N ALA A 102 9.02 -7.74 -49.85
CA ALA A 102 9.27 -8.31 -51.17
C ALA A 102 7.97 -8.45 -51.98
N ALA A 103 6.88 -8.89 -51.35
CA ALA A 103 5.56 -8.95 -51.97
C ALA A 103 5.05 -7.56 -52.41
N LYS A 104 5.19 -6.54 -51.55
CA LYS A 104 4.83 -5.15 -51.89
C LYS A 104 5.70 -4.58 -53.01
N ALA A 105 7.00 -4.88 -53.02
CA ALA A 105 7.90 -4.43 -54.08
C ALA A 105 7.60 -5.11 -55.43
N ALA A 106 7.20 -6.39 -55.43
CA ALA A 106 6.74 -7.08 -56.62
C ALA A 106 5.45 -6.48 -57.17
N GLN A 107 4.48 -6.19 -56.29
CA GLN A 107 3.22 -5.51 -56.68
C GLN A 107 3.47 -4.11 -57.27
N ASN A 108 4.38 -3.33 -56.70
CA ASN A 108 4.73 -1.99 -57.22
C ASN A 108 5.51 -2.02 -58.55
N LYS A 109 6.15 -3.13 -58.91
CA LYS A 109 6.80 -3.30 -60.22
C LYS A 109 5.79 -3.67 -61.30
N VAL A 110 4.76 -4.44 -60.95
CA VAL A 110 3.66 -4.82 -61.86
C VAL A 110 2.75 -3.63 -62.16
N SER A 111 2.55 -2.70 -61.22
CA SER A 111 1.74 -1.49 -61.45
C SER A 111 2.45 -0.36 -62.21
N LYS A 112 3.75 -0.52 -62.51
CA LYS A 112 4.59 0.49 -63.18
C LYS A 112 5.06 0.07 -64.58
N SER A 113 4.65 -1.12 -65.03
CA SER A 113 4.70 -1.59 -66.41
C SER A 113 3.33 -1.50 -67.03
#